data_AF-A0A7G3AM04-F1
#
_entry.id   AF-A0A7G3AM04-F1
#
_cell.length_a   1.000
_cell.length_b   1.000
_cell.length_c   1.000
_cell.angle_alpha   90.00
_cell.angle_beta   90.00
_cell.angle_gamma   90.00
#
_symmetry.space_group_name_H-M   'P 1'
#
loop_
_entity.id
_entity.type
_entity.pdbx_description
1 polymer ?
#
loop_
_entity_poly.entity_id
_entity_poly.type
_entity_poly.pdbx_seq_one_letter_code
_entity_poly.pdbx_strand_id
1 'polypeptide(L)'
;RYMLYNERMLETYLHARKWLKPGGKMFPSRGDLHVAPFTDEALYLEQFNKASFWYQTSFHGVDLSRIRNAAMKEYFRQPIVDTFDIRICMAKSVRHVVDFLTADESDLHRIDIPLEFHILETGICHGLAFWFDVAFTGSTQQIWLSTSPTEPLTHWYQVRCLLQTPIFAKEGQMLTGRVLLVANNRQSYDVTMELKLEGTTIASSNTFDLKNPYFRYTGATAPPPPGNNTTSPSEAFWTQLDAQGARNAVNLVNGISVNGLGEASMDIGQPMLNTNLIGLGNQSNIIHPGCIPSTGRVQNTMNASAGYLPSSVTAVMNLVGGSSNNFLSTSTLQQQNLMNGTVYRPK
;
A
#
# COMPACT_ATOMS: atom_id res chain seq x y z
N ARG A 1 17.56 2.19 -2.56
CA ARG A 1 17.15 2.04 -3.99
C ARG A 1 15.68 1.67 -4.09
N TYR A 2 14.91 2.41 -4.87
CA TYR A 2 13.48 2.17 -5.08
C TYR A 2 13.25 1.99 -6.58
N MET A 3 12.27 1.15 -6.95
CA MET A 3 11.91 0.88 -8.35
C MET A 3 13.11 0.60 -9.26
N LEU A 4 14.15 -0.10 -8.77
CA LEU A 4 15.44 -0.36 -9.44
C LEU A 4 16.32 0.89 -9.71
N TYR A 5 15.74 1.99 -10.18
CA TYR A 5 16.44 3.13 -10.77
C TYR A 5 16.74 4.29 -9.81
N ASN A 6 16.04 4.40 -8.67
CA ASN A 6 16.24 5.54 -7.76
C ASN A 6 17.72 5.68 -7.33
N GLU A 7 18.14 6.91 -7.05
CA GLU A 7 19.54 7.33 -6.80
C GLU A 7 20.41 7.45 -8.06
N ARG A 8 19.90 7.09 -9.26
CA ARG A 8 20.61 7.16 -10.55
C ARG A 8 21.96 6.43 -10.57
N MET A 9 22.21 5.54 -9.61
CA MET A 9 23.48 4.83 -9.46
C MET A 9 23.78 3.89 -10.64
N LEU A 10 22.74 3.43 -11.36
CA LEU A 10 22.91 2.59 -12.54
C LEU A 10 23.67 3.32 -13.65
N GLU A 11 23.58 4.64 -13.78
CA GLU A 11 24.39 5.40 -14.75
C GLU A 11 25.88 5.24 -14.47
N THR A 12 26.30 5.44 -13.22
CA THR A 12 27.69 5.19 -12.81
C THR A 12 28.10 3.73 -13.01
N TYR A 13 27.17 2.79 -12.82
CA TYR A 13 27.42 1.37 -13.04
C TYR A 13 27.67 1.05 -14.52
N LEU A 14 26.86 1.59 -15.43
CA LEU A 14 27.07 1.46 -16.88
C LEU A 14 28.33 2.21 -17.33
N HIS A 15 28.60 3.39 -16.78
CA HIS A 15 29.81 4.16 -17.03
C HIS A 15 31.07 3.36 -16.74
N ALA A 16 31.03 2.53 -15.69
CA ALA A 16 32.16 1.72 -15.30
C ALA A 16 32.54 0.64 -16.33
N ARG A 17 31.67 0.33 -17.30
CA ARG A 17 32.00 -0.60 -18.40
C ARG A 17 33.17 -0.16 -19.25
N LYS A 18 33.55 1.12 -19.27
CA LYS A 18 34.75 1.58 -19.98
C LYS A 18 36.05 0.92 -19.48
N TRP A 19 36.03 0.35 -18.27
CA TRP A 19 37.13 -0.44 -17.71
C TRP A 19 36.94 -1.95 -17.86
N LEU A 20 35.82 -2.40 -18.44
CA LEU A 20 35.52 -3.81 -18.67
C LEU A 20 36.27 -4.31 -19.91
N LYS A 21 37.00 -5.42 -19.77
CA LYS A 21 37.64 -6.08 -20.92
C LYS A 21 36.59 -6.61 -21.91
N PRO A 22 36.92 -6.73 -23.20
CA PRO A 22 36.06 -7.44 -24.15
C PRO A 22 35.72 -8.85 -23.65
N GLY A 23 34.42 -9.21 -23.69
CA GLY A 23 33.92 -10.48 -23.14
C GLY A 23 33.82 -10.53 -21.60
N GLY A 24 34.08 -9.40 -20.91
CA GLY A 24 33.86 -9.28 -19.48
C GLY A 24 32.38 -9.38 -19.09
N LYS A 25 32.12 -9.73 -17.83
CA LYS A 25 30.76 -9.87 -17.29
C LYS A 25 30.44 -8.75 -16.31
N MET A 26 29.17 -8.39 -16.23
CA MET A 26 28.64 -7.45 -15.23
C MET A 26 27.77 -8.19 -14.22
N PHE A 27 27.94 -7.87 -12.95
CA PHE A 27 27.23 -8.45 -11.81
C PHE A 27 26.61 -7.30 -10.98
N PRO A 28 25.28 -7.14 -10.96
CA PRO A 28 24.29 -7.90 -11.74
C PRO A 28 24.45 -7.71 -13.25
N SER A 29 24.01 -8.69 -14.03
CA SER A 29 24.05 -8.68 -15.50
C SER A 29 22.81 -8.02 -16.10
N ARG A 30 21.67 -8.14 -15.42
CA ARG A 30 20.36 -7.71 -15.89
C ARG A 30 19.50 -7.27 -14.72
N GLY A 31 18.64 -6.27 -14.94
CA GLY A 31 17.58 -5.87 -14.02
C GLY A 31 16.20 -5.94 -14.67
N ASP A 32 15.24 -6.49 -13.94
CA ASP A 32 13.85 -6.65 -14.35
C ASP A 32 12.99 -5.78 -13.43
N LEU A 33 12.40 -4.70 -13.95
CA LEU A 33 11.38 -3.93 -13.23
C LEU A 33 10.00 -4.52 -13.55
N HIS A 34 9.29 -4.96 -12.52
CA HIS A 34 7.93 -5.45 -12.62
C HIS A 34 6.93 -4.36 -12.25
N VAL A 35 5.81 -4.32 -12.99
CA VAL A 35 4.70 -3.37 -12.79
C VAL A 35 3.39 -4.14 -12.81
N ALA A 36 2.53 -3.99 -11.80
CA ALA A 36 1.21 -4.61 -11.78
C ALA A 36 0.12 -3.65 -11.25
N PRO A 37 -1.10 -3.66 -11.81
CA PRO A 37 -2.22 -2.91 -11.25
C PRO A 37 -2.69 -3.56 -9.95
N PHE A 38 -3.06 -2.73 -8.96
CA PHE A 38 -3.52 -3.24 -7.66
C PHE A 38 -4.82 -2.58 -7.18
N THR A 39 -5.51 -3.29 -6.28
CA THR A 39 -6.64 -2.76 -5.50
C THR A 39 -6.27 -2.66 -4.01
N ASP A 40 -6.35 -1.46 -3.44
CA ASP A 40 -6.17 -1.24 -2.00
C ASP A 40 -6.92 0.02 -1.58
N GLU A 41 -8.21 -0.16 -1.24
CA GLU A 41 -9.09 0.93 -0.82
C GLU A 41 -8.62 1.58 0.48
N ALA A 42 -8.11 0.78 1.43
CA ALA A 42 -7.63 1.28 2.71
C ALA A 42 -6.45 2.25 2.51
N LEU A 43 -5.49 1.90 1.66
CA LEU A 43 -4.38 2.78 1.32
C LEU A 43 -4.84 4.07 0.62
N TYR A 44 -5.75 3.94 -0.35
CA TYR A 44 -6.28 5.09 -1.09
C TYR A 44 -7.00 6.06 -0.14
N LEU A 45 -7.87 5.55 0.74
CA LEU A 45 -8.58 6.33 1.74
C LEU A 45 -7.63 6.94 2.78
N GLU A 46 -6.55 6.24 3.16
CA GLU A 46 -5.52 6.81 4.04
C GLU A 46 -4.90 8.08 3.43
N GLN A 47 -4.50 8.04 2.16
CA GLN A 47 -3.92 9.22 1.49
C GLN A 47 -4.96 10.33 1.30
N PHE A 48 -6.19 9.96 0.94
CA PHE A 48 -7.30 10.91 0.84
C PHE A 48 -7.56 11.61 2.19
N ASN A 49 -7.58 10.85 3.28
CA ASN A 49 -7.88 11.34 4.62
C ASN A 49 -6.76 12.22 5.20
N LYS A 50 -5.50 12.04 4.81
CA LYS A 50 -4.41 12.97 5.19
C LYS A 50 -4.71 14.38 4.71
N ALA A 51 -5.36 14.53 3.56
CA ALA A 51 -5.74 15.84 3.07
C ALA A 51 -6.94 16.44 3.81
N SER A 52 -7.72 15.65 4.56
CA SER A 52 -8.87 16.13 5.34
C SER A 52 -8.48 17.19 6.37
N PHE A 53 -7.23 17.19 6.86
CA PHE A 53 -6.71 18.26 7.70
C PHE A 53 -6.89 19.64 7.05
N TRP A 54 -6.68 19.74 5.74
CA TRP A 54 -6.77 20.98 4.96
C TRP A 54 -8.21 21.36 4.59
N TYR A 55 -9.23 20.61 5.02
CA TYR A 55 -10.64 20.98 4.82
C TYR A 55 -11.16 21.96 5.88
N GLN A 56 -10.36 22.28 6.91
CA GLN A 56 -10.78 23.12 8.02
C GLN A 56 -10.95 24.58 7.59
N THR A 57 -12.14 25.15 7.82
CA THR A 57 -12.49 26.54 7.49
C THR A 57 -12.19 27.55 8.60
N SER A 58 -11.79 27.07 9.79
CA SER A 58 -11.50 27.93 10.95
C SER A 58 -10.43 27.31 11.86
N PHE A 59 -9.32 26.86 11.27
CA PHE A 59 -8.16 26.39 12.03
C PHE A 59 -7.47 27.59 12.70
N HIS A 60 -7.62 27.73 14.02
CA HIS A 60 -7.17 28.91 14.77
C HIS A 60 -7.64 30.25 14.15
N GLY A 61 -8.85 30.27 13.58
CA GLY A 61 -9.41 31.46 12.91
C GLY A 61 -8.98 31.65 11.46
N VAL A 62 -8.25 30.70 10.86
CA VAL A 62 -7.81 30.73 9.45
C VAL A 62 -8.50 29.64 8.63
N ASP A 63 -8.98 29.98 7.44
CA ASP A 63 -9.55 29.04 6.47
C ASP A 63 -8.46 28.38 5.63
N LEU A 64 -8.21 27.08 5.87
CA LEU A 64 -7.22 26.28 5.14
C LEU A 64 -7.78 25.62 3.88
N SER A 65 -9.10 25.67 3.65
CA SER A 65 -9.77 24.94 2.57
C SER A 65 -9.26 25.32 1.16
N ARG A 66 -8.64 26.50 1.02
CA ARG A 66 -8.10 27.00 -0.25
C ARG A 66 -6.89 26.21 -0.75
N ILE A 67 -6.10 25.59 0.13
CA ILE A 67 -4.91 24.81 -0.24
C ILE A 67 -5.16 23.30 -0.32
N ARG A 68 -6.40 22.87 -0.03
CA ARG A 68 -6.84 21.47 -0.05
C ARG A 68 -6.46 20.72 -1.34
N ASN A 69 -6.75 21.29 -2.50
CA ASN A 69 -6.48 20.63 -3.78
C ASN A 69 -4.97 20.48 -4.03
N ALA A 70 -4.17 21.45 -3.58
CA ALA A 70 -2.71 21.37 -3.66
C ALA A 70 -2.17 20.29 -2.70
N ALA A 71 -2.69 20.22 -1.47
CA ALA A 71 -2.31 19.18 -0.51
C ALA A 71 -2.70 17.77 -0.99
N MET A 72 -3.93 17.59 -1.49
CA MET A 72 -4.37 16.34 -2.12
C MET A 72 -3.41 15.92 -3.23
N LYS A 73 -3.09 16.84 -4.14
CA LYS A 73 -2.13 16.58 -5.21
C LYS A 73 -0.78 16.15 -4.63
N GLU A 74 -0.26 16.83 -3.62
CA GLU A 74 1.03 16.49 -3.00
C GLU A 74 1.04 15.09 -2.38
N TYR A 75 0.02 14.70 -1.60
CA TYR A 75 -0.05 13.35 -1.00
C TYR A 75 -0.10 12.26 -2.07
N PHE A 76 -0.90 12.45 -3.13
CA PHE A 76 -1.00 11.50 -4.23
C PHE A 76 0.24 11.47 -5.13
N ARG A 77 1.16 12.44 -5.02
CA ARG A 77 2.45 12.45 -5.74
C ARG A 77 3.54 11.65 -5.03
N GLN A 78 3.31 11.19 -3.79
CA GLN A 78 4.29 10.41 -3.05
C GLN A 78 4.19 8.93 -3.43
N PRO A 79 5.26 8.31 -3.96
CA PRO A 79 5.34 6.87 -4.03
C PRO A 79 5.34 6.29 -2.62
N ILE A 80 4.54 5.25 -2.40
CA ILE A 80 4.39 4.62 -1.09
C ILE A 80 5.35 3.43 -1.01
N VAL A 81 6.24 3.43 -0.03
CA VAL A 81 7.24 2.37 0.18
C VAL A 81 6.78 1.51 1.36
N ASP A 82 6.32 0.30 1.04
CA ASP A 82 5.92 -0.74 1.98
C ASP A 82 5.84 -2.12 1.30
N THR A 83 5.25 -3.08 1.99
CA THR A 83 4.97 -4.41 1.45
C THR A 83 3.48 -4.69 1.46
N PHE A 84 3.05 -5.63 0.63
CA PHE A 84 1.64 -5.97 0.44
C PHE A 84 1.48 -7.46 0.08
N ASP A 85 0.28 -7.99 0.31
CA ASP A 85 -0.07 -9.35 -0.14
C ASP A 85 -0.27 -9.36 -1.67
N ILE A 86 0.40 -10.26 -2.40
CA ILE A 86 0.35 -10.30 -3.86
C ILE A 86 -1.08 -10.41 -4.43
N ARG A 87 -2.04 -10.94 -3.66
CA ARG A 87 -3.44 -11.09 -4.08
C ARG A 87 -4.16 -9.77 -4.30
N ILE A 88 -3.58 -8.63 -3.90
CA ILE A 88 -4.15 -7.32 -4.28
C ILE A 88 -3.89 -6.97 -5.76
N CYS A 89 -2.97 -7.67 -6.43
CA CYS A 89 -2.65 -7.43 -7.84
C CYS A 89 -3.77 -7.97 -8.72
N MET A 90 -4.34 -7.10 -9.55
CA MET A 90 -5.51 -7.41 -10.40
C MET A 90 -5.12 -8.07 -11.72
N ALA A 91 -3.83 -8.15 -12.04
CA ALA A 91 -3.30 -8.76 -13.26
C ALA A 91 -1.87 -9.26 -13.06
N LYS A 92 -1.38 -10.07 -14.01
CA LYS A 92 0.04 -10.43 -14.09
C LYS A 92 0.88 -9.16 -14.32
N SER A 93 2.07 -9.11 -13.73
CA SER A 93 2.97 -7.98 -13.93
C SER A 93 3.49 -7.90 -15.36
N VAL A 94 3.58 -6.69 -15.90
CA VAL A 94 4.42 -6.38 -17.05
C VAL A 94 5.87 -6.24 -16.57
N ARG A 95 6.82 -6.70 -17.37
CA ARG A 95 8.24 -6.69 -17.05
C ARG A 95 9.03 -5.85 -18.04
N HIS A 96 9.72 -4.83 -17.54
CA HIS A 96 10.68 -4.04 -18.28
C HIS A 96 12.10 -4.48 -17.94
N VAL A 97 12.91 -4.78 -18.96
CA VAL A 97 14.21 -5.44 -18.82
C VAL A 97 15.32 -4.49 -19.25
N VAL A 98 16.34 -4.36 -18.42
CA VAL A 98 17.59 -3.68 -18.76
C VAL A 98 18.73 -4.69 -18.69
N ASP A 99 19.36 -4.96 -19.83
CA ASP A 99 20.61 -5.71 -19.90
C ASP A 99 21.77 -4.74 -19.68
N PHE A 100 22.45 -4.88 -18.55
CA PHE A 100 23.51 -3.95 -18.17
C PHE A 100 24.76 -4.11 -19.02
N LEU A 101 24.94 -5.22 -19.74
CA LEU A 101 26.06 -5.36 -20.68
C LEU A 101 25.88 -4.50 -21.94
N THR A 102 24.64 -4.27 -22.35
CA THR A 102 24.32 -3.65 -23.66
C THR A 102 23.70 -2.26 -23.56
N ALA A 103 22.97 -1.94 -22.48
CA ALA A 103 22.31 -0.66 -22.29
C ALA A 103 23.30 0.51 -22.17
N ASP A 104 23.06 1.65 -22.80
CA ASP A 104 23.86 2.86 -22.64
C ASP A 104 23.44 3.68 -21.41
N GLU A 105 24.31 4.57 -20.91
CA GLU A 105 23.94 5.50 -19.84
C GLU A 105 22.73 6.37 -20.23
N SER A 106 22.67 6.80 -21.49
CA SER A 106 21.59 7.64 -22.00
C SER A 106 20.23 6.93 -22.04
N ASP A 107 20.20 5.59 -22.11
CA ASP A 107 18.97 4.81 -22.05
C ASP A 107 18.27 4.97 -20.69
N LEU A 108 19.03 5.27 -19.64
CA LEU A 108 18.49 5.48 -18.29
C LEU A 108 17.93 6.90 -18.09
N HIS A 109 18.23 7.87 -18.94
CA HIS A 109 17.71 9.24 -18.77
C HIS A 109 16.20 9.36 -19.01
N ARG A 110 15.65 8.50 -19.87
CA ARG A 110 14.24 8.47 -20.22
C ARG A 110 13.79 7.04 -20.49
N ILE A 111 13.09 6.45 -19.54
CA ILE A 111 12.63 5.06 -19.60
C ILE A 111 11.12 5.09 -19.84
N ASP A 112 10.68 4.63 -21.01
CA ASP A 112 9.26 4.53 -21.39
C ASP A 112 8.82 3.04 -21.37
N ILE A 113 7.91 2.71 -20.46
CA ILE A 113 7.44 1.34 -20.23
C ILE A 113 5.98 1.26 -20.69
N PRO A 114 5.69 0.70 -21.87
CA PRO A 114 4.32 0.45 -22.29
C PRO A 114 3.69 -0.64 -21.42
N LEU A 115 2.41 -0.48 -21.11
CA LEU A 115 1.67 -1.36 -20.21
C LEU A 115 0.45 -1.94 -20.92
N GLU A 116 0.25 -3.23 -20.74
CA GLU A 116 -0.92 -3.99 -21.17
C GLU A 116 -1.23 -5.05 -20.11
N PHE A 117 -2.40 -4.94 -19.47
CA PHE A 117 -2.83 -5.82 -18.41
C PHE A 117 -4.19 -6.45 -18.75
N HIS A 118 -4.22 -7.78 -18.79
CA HIS A 118 -5.47 -8.53 -18.80
C HIS A 118 -5.96 -8.67 -17.36
N ILE A 119 -7.09 -8.05 -17.04
CA ILE A 119 -7.63 -8.02 -15.67
C ILE A 119 -8.16 -9.42 -15.30
N LEU A 120 -7.66 -9.96 -14.21
CA LEU A 120 -7.98 -11.30 -13.70
C LEU A 120 -9.11 -11.29 -12.68
N GLU A 121 -9.33 -10.16 -12.00
CA GLU A 121 -10.37 -10.01 -10.99
C GLU A 121 -11.07 -8.66 -11.15
N THR A 122 -12.41 -8.67 -11.08
CA THR A 122 -13.22 -7.45 -11.15
C THR A 122 -13.00 -6.60 -9.90
N GLY A 123 -12.70 -5.32 -10.07
CA GLY A 123 -12.49 -4.42 -8.93
C GLY A 123 -12.14 -3.00 -9.32
N ILE A 124 -11.68 -2.24 -8.33
CA ILE A 124 -11.22 -0.86 -8.50
C ILE A 124 -9.69 -0.88 -8.51
N CYS A 125 -9.10 -0.55 -9.66
CA CYS A 125 -7.67 -0.31 -9.80
C CYS A 125 -7.32 1.02 -9.14
N HIS A 126 -6.63 0.96 -8.01
CA HIS A 126 -6.23 2.11 -7.23
C HIS A 126 -4.85 2.66 -7.66
N GLY A 127 -4.04 1.88 -8.36
CA GLY A 127 -2.69 2.28 -8.74
C GLY A 127 -1.86 1.18 -9.38
N LEU A 128 -0.56 1.44 -9.50
CA LEU A 128 0.45 0.48 -9.95
C LEU A 128 1.43 0.16 -8.82
N ALA A 129 1.74 -1.12 -8.66
CA ALA A 129 2.76 -1.64 -7.76
C ALA A 129 4.02 -2.01 -8.55
N PHE A 130 5.17 -1.81 -7.92
CA PHE A 130 6.48 -1.97 -8.52
C PHE A 130 7.41 -2.77 -7.60
N TRP A 131 8.15 -3.70 -8.19
CA TRP A 131 9.26 -4.42 -7.57
C TRP A 131 10.30 -4.75 -8.63
N PHE A 132 11.48 -5.23 -8.24
CA PHE A 132 12.49 -5.59 -9.22
C PHE A 132 13.24 -6.87 -8.85
N ASP A 133 13.76 -7.51 -9.89
CA ASP A 133 14.68 -8.62 -9.78
C ASP A 133 15.99 -8.24 -10.48
N VAL A 134 17.11 -8.79 -10.02
CA VAL A 134 18.38 -8.70 -10.73
C VAL A 134 19.01 -10.08 -10.88
N ALA A 135 19.51 -10.35 -12.08
CA ALA A 135 20.16 -11.61 -12.41
C ALA A 135 21.69 -11.45 -12.40
N PHE A 136 22.38 -12.40 -11.77
CA PHE A 136 23.83 -12.55 -11.80
C PHE A 136 24.16 -13.75 -12.69
N THR A 137 24.47 -13.49 -13.96
CA THR A 137 24.68 -14.53 -14.97
C THR A 137 26.15 -14.96 -14.98
N GLY A 138 26.49 -15.90 -14.09
CA GLY A 138 27.82 -16.48 -13.98
C GLY A 138 28.18 -17.40 -15.14
N SER A 139 29.38 -17.97 -15.08
CA SER A 139 29.83 -18.96 -16.07
C SER A 139 29.29 -20.36 -15.78
N THR A 140 28.95 -20.64 -14.51
CA THR A 140 28.48 -21.95 -14.04
C THR A 140 27.00 -21.95 -13.69
N GLN A 141 26.49 -20.84 -13.14
CA GLN A 141 25.12 -20.72 -12.67
C GLN A 141 24.61 -19.29 -12.81
N GLN A 142 23.30 -19.17 -12.86
CA GLN A 142 22.59 -17.90 -12.77
C GLN A 142 21.89 -17.80 -11.42
N ILE A 143 22.13 -16.70 -10.70
CA ILE A 143 21.53 -16.41 -9.40
C ILE A 143 20.62 -15.19 -9.53
N TRP A 144 19.48 -15.22 -8.84
CA TRP A 144 18.54 -14.13 -8.80
C TRP A 144 18.48 -13.53 -7.40
N LEU A 145 18.47 -12.20 -7.34
CA LEU A 145 18.00 -11.46 -6.17
C LEU A 145 16.67 -10.84 -6.57
N SER A 146 15.62 -11.17 -5.83
CA SER A 146 14.27 -10.66 -6.07
C SER A 146 13.81 -9.80 -4.91
N THR A 147 13.08 -8.73 -5.23
CA THR A 147 12.32 -7.94 -4.25
C THR A 147 10.82 -8.12 -4.45
N SER A 148 10.39 -9.21 -5.09
CA SER A 148 8.98 -9.54 -5.29
C SER A 148 8.23 -9.59 -3.94
N PRO A 149 6.95 -9.16 -3.87
CA PRO A 149 6.13 -9.35 -2.68
C PRO A 149 5.85 -10.83 -2.35
N THR A 150 6.20 -11.75 -3.25
CA THR A 150 6.14 -13.21 -3.01
C THR A 150 7.37 -13.77 -2.33
N GLU A 151 8.44 -12.98 -2.21
CA GLU A 151 9.73 -13.38 -1.65
C GLU A 151 9.93 -12.80 -0.25
N PRO A 152 10.89 -13.32 0.53
CA PRO A 152 11.26 -12.73 1.81
C PRO A 152 11.55 -11.23 1.70
N LEU A 153 11.03 -10.47 2.65
CA LEU A 153 11.10 -9.02 2.62
C LEU A 153 12.55 -8.52 2.63
N THR A 154 12.84 -7.58 1.73
CA THR A 154 14.14 -6.88 1.67
C THR A 154 14.00 -5.44 2.13
N HIS A 155 15.11 -4.77 2.44
CA HIS A 155 15.11 -3.35 2.82
C HIS A 155 14.68 -2.39 1.68
N TRP A 156 14.55 -2.89 0.45
CA TRP A 156 14.02 -2.13 -0.69
C TRP A 156 12.50 -2.07 -0.70
N TYR A 157 11.83 -2.99 0.00
CA TYR A 157 10.37 -3.15 -0.01
C TYR A 157 9.83 -3.23 -1.45
N GLN A 158 8.56 -2.89 -1.61
CA GLN A 158 7.95 -2.61 -2.90
C GLN A 158 7.51 -1.14 -2.93
N VAL A 159 7.16 -0.65 -4.11
CA VAL A 159 6.68 0.73 -4.28
C VAL A 159 5.29 0.71 -4.90
N ARG A 160 4.37 1.51 -4.36
CA ARG A 160 3.01 1.66 -4.87
C ARG A 160 2.73 3.11 -5.21
N CYS A 161 2.18 3.32 -6.40
CA CYS A 161 1.85 4.64 -6.95
C CYS A 161 0.34 4.71 -7.21
N LEU A 162 -0.35 5.60 -6.50
CA LEU A 162 -1.82 5.73 -6.57
C LEU A 162 -2.29 6.57 -7.76
N LEU A 163 -3.38 6.15 -8.40
CA LEU A 163 -4.15 6.99 -9.31
C LEU A 163 -4.87 8.07 -8.50
N GLN A 164 -4.98 9.29 -9.05
CA GLN A 164 -5.83 10.33 -8.46
C GLN A 164 -7.32 9.98 -8.58
N THR A 165 -7.69 9.29 -9.66
CA THR A 165 -9.03 8.76 -9.88
C THR A 165 -8.89 7.28 -10.18
N PRO A 166 -9.30 6.39 -9.25
CA PRO A 166 -9.26 4.95 -9.46
C PRO A 166 -10.11 4.53 -10.67
N ILE A 167 -9.73 3.43 -11.31
CA ILE A 167 -10.42 2.89 -12.49
C ILE A 167 -11.15 1.62 -12.09
N PHE A 168 -12.47 1.59 -12.23
CA PHE A 168 -13.21 0.33 -12.15
C PHE A 168 -12.94 -0.49 -13.42
N ALA A 169 -12.48 -1.72 -13.24
CA ALA A 169 -12.19 -2.64 -14.33
C ALA A 169 -12.81 -4.02 -14.02
N LYS A 170 -13.43 -4.62 -15.03
CA LYS A 170 -14.01 -5.95 -14.95
C LYS A 170 -12.98 -6.99 -15.39
N GLU A 171 -13.07 -8.18 -14.79
CA GLU A 171 -12.37 -9.38 -15.26
C GLU A 171 -12.55 -9.57 -16.78
N GLY A 172 -11.44 -9.90 -17.44
CA GLY A 172 -11.36 -10.08 -18.90
C GLY A 172 -11.17 -8.78 -19.69
N GLN A 173 -11.32 -7.60 -19.08
CA GLN A 173 -11.01 -6.34 -19.76
C GLN A 173 -9.50 -6.09 -19.84
N MET A 174 -9.12 -5.27 -20.83
CA MET A 174 -7.75 -4.81 -20.99
C MET A 174 -7.56 -3.42 -20.39
N LEU A 175 -6.59 -3.30 -19.49
CA LEU A 175 -6.09 -2.03 -18.97
C LEU A 175 -4.74 -1.75 -19.62
N THR A 176 -4.67 -0.71 -20.45
CA THR A 176 -3.48 -0.31 -21.21
C THR A 176 -2.90 0.99 -20.66
N GLY A 177 -1.66 1.32 -21.02
CA GLY A 177 -1.08 2.58 -20.62
C GLY A 177 0.42 2.65 -20.77
N ARG A 178 1.06 3.50 -19.96
CA ARG A 178 2.51 3.57 -19.85
C ARG A 178 2.96 4.08 -18.49
N VAL A 179 4.19 3.73 -18.14
CA VAL A 179 4.95 4.37 -17.07
C VAL A 179 6.20 5.00 -17.69
N LEU A 180 6.34 6.31 -17.53
CA LEU A 180 7.46 7.08 -18.02
C LEU A 180 8.30 7.58 -16.84
N LEU A 181 9.56 7.17 -16.77
CA LEU A 181 10.52 7.70 -15.82
C LEU A 181 11.46 8.66 -16.55
N VAL A 182 11.53 9.91 -16.08
CA VAL A 182 12.47 10.92 -16.59
C VAL A 182 13.46 11.29 -15.51
N ALA A 183 14.75 11.09 -15.77
CA ALA A 183 15.79 11.41 -14.82
C ALA A 183 15.83 12.92 -14.54
N ASN A 184 15.93 13.28 -13.26
CA ASN A 184 15.97 14.67 -12.81
C ASN A 184 17.32 15.03 -12.16
N ASN A 185 17.50 16.33 -11.90
CA ASN A 185 18.74 16.89 -11.33
C ASN A 185 18.92 16.61 -9.82
N ARG A 186 17.98 15.87 -9.19
CA ARG A 186 18.00 15.54 -7.76
C ARG A 186 18.40 14.08 -7.50
N GLN A 187 19.15 13.49 -8.43
CA GLN A 187 19.57 12.08 -8.41
C GLN A 187 18.39 11.11 -8.29
N SER A 188 17.29 11.42 -8.97
CA SER A 188 16.06 10.62 -8.94
C SER A 188 15.30 10.75 -10.27
N TYR A 189 14.03 10.33 -10.28
CA TYR A 189 13.17 10.34 -11.46
C TYR A 189 11.84 11.02 -11.16
N ASP A 190 11.36 11.79 -12.13
CA ASP A 190 9.96 12.18 -12.20
C ASP A 190 9.23 11.04 -12.92
N VAL A 191 8.25 10.44 -12.26
CA VAL A 191 7.51 9.28 -12.78
C VAL A 191 6.14 9.74 -13.23
N THR A 192 5.77 9.49 -14.47
CA THR A 192 4.42 9.72 -15.00
C THR A 192 3.78 8.38 -15.30
N MET A 193 2.57 8.16 -14.79
CA MET A 193 1.78 6.99 -15.15
C MET A 193 0.49 7.44 -15.82
N GLU A 194 0.11 6.72 -16.87
CA GLU A 194 -1.11 6.92 -17.63
C GLU A 194 -1.74 5.55 -17.84
N LEU A 195 -3.00 5.38 -17.46
CA LEU A 195 -3.76 4.15 -17.60
C LEU A 195 -5.10 4.43 -18.26
N LYS A 196 -5.54 3.50 -19.11
CA LYS A 196 -6.79 3.58 -19.85
C LYS A 196 -7.41 2.20 -20.00
N LEU A 197 -8.71 2.11 -19.73
CA LEU A 197 -9.49 0.92 -20.00
C LEU A 197 -9.83 0.86 -21.50
N GLU A 198 -9.34 -0.18 -22.19
CA GLU A 198 -9.47 -0.31 -23.64
C GLU A 198 -10.94 -0.29 -24.10
N GLY A 199 -11.21 0.33 -25.25
CA GLY A 199 -12.57 0.46 -25.78
C GLY A 199 -13.45 1.48 -25.06
N THR A 200 -12.94 2.19 -24.05
CA THR A 200 -13.69 3.22 -23.30
C THR A 200 -12.98 4.58 -23.28
N THR A 201 -13.67 5.60 -22.75
CA THR A 201 -13.08 6.91 -22.42
C THR A 201 -12.49 6.96 -21.01
N ILE A 202 -12.57 5.87 -20.24
CA ILE A 202 -12.10 5.81 -18.86
C ILE A 202 -10.57 5.77 -18.88
N ALA A 203 -9.96 6.84 -18.38
CA ALA A 203 -8.53 6.97 -18.25
C ALA A 203 -8.20 7.74 -16.97
N SER A 204 -7.01 7.49 -16.44
CA SER A 204 -6.50 8.18 -15.26
C SER A 204 -4.98 8.25 -15.34
N SER A 205 -4.43 9.34 -14.82
CA SER A 205 -3.00 9.60 -14.87
C SER A 205 -2.56 10.25 -13.57
N ASN A 206 -1.30 10.05 -13.21
CA ASN A 206 -0.69 10.77 -12.12
C ASN A 206 0.81 10.94 -12.36
N THR A 207 1.42 11.86 -11.62
CA THR A 207 2.86 12.11 -11.65
C THR A 207 3.41 12.01 -10.24
N PHE A 208 4.60 11.46 -10.08
CA PHE A 208 5.21 11.20 -8.79
C PHE A 208 6.62 11.74 -8.74
N ASP A 209 7.03 12.11 -7.54
CA ASP A 209 8.40 12.48 -7.26
C ASP A 209 9.09 11.33 -6.50
N LEU A 210 9.92 10.56 -7.20
CA LEU A 210 10.62 9.42 -6.60
C LEU A 210 11.65 9.86 -5.53
N LYS A 211 11.96 11.15 -5.45
CA LYS A 211 12.81 11.73 -4.39
C LYS A 211 12.06 11.91 -3.07
N ASN A 212 10.72 11.97 -3.08
CA ASN A 212 9.89 12.21 -1.90
C ASN A 212 8.90 11.05 -1.62
N PRO A 213 9.41 9.83 -1.33
CA PRO A 213 8.55 8.71 -0.99
C PRO A 213 7.94 8.83 0.41
N TYR A 214 6.76 8.22 0.59
CA TYR A 214 6.14 8.01 1.89
C TYR A 214 6.43 6.59 2.39
N PHE A 215 7.23 6.47 3.45
CA PHE A 215 7.50 5.18 4.09
C PHE A 215 6.34 4.79 5.00
N ARG A 216 5.70 3.66 4.69
CA ARG A 216 4.48 3.22 5.38
C ARG A 216 4.65 1.91 6.15
N TYR A 217 5.74 1.18 5.94
CA TYR A 217 5.96 -0.09 6.62
C TYR A 217 6.02 0.07 8.15
N THR A 218 5.22 -0.72 8.86
CA THR A 218 5.08 -0.66 10.33
C THR A 218 5.68 -1.88 11.05
N GLY A 219 6.25 -2.84 10.33
CA GLY A 219 6.69 -4.13 10.90
C GLY A 219 5.62 -5.22 10.92
N ALA A 220 4.36 -4.87 10.67
CA ALA A 220 3.27 -5.84 10.59
C ALA A 220 3.28 -6.59 9.24
N THR A 221 2.88 -7.85 9.25
CA THR A 221 2.64 -8.61 8.03
C THR A 221 1.46 -8.00 7.26
N ALA A 222 1.60 -7.86 5.94
CA ALA A 222 0.52 -7.38 5.12
C ALA A 222 -0.65 -8.39 5.16
N PRO A 223 -1.86 -7.96 5.55
CA PRO A 223 -3.01 -8.86 5.59
C PRO A 223 -3.46 -9.24 4.16
N PRO A 224 -4.06 -10.42 3.98
CA PRO A 224 -4.77 -10.74 2.75
C PRO A 224 -5.84 -9.70 2.44
N PRO A 225 -6.18 -9.46 1.16
CA PRO A 225 -7.41 -8.76 0.83
C PRO A 225 -8.63 -9.51 1.42
N PRO A 226 -9.66 -8.79 1.91
CA PRO A 226 -10.90 -9.39 2.39
C PRO A 226 -11.58 -10.25 1.32
N GLY A 227 -12.27 -11.32 1.73
CA GLY A 227 -13.07 -12.15 0.83
C GLY A 227 -12.30 -13.25 0.08
N ASN A 228 -10.96 -13.32 0.20
CA ASN A 228 -10.14 -14.30 -0.52
C ASN A 228 -9.95 -15.65 0.21
N ASN A 229 -10.85 -16.02 1.11
CA ASN A 229 -10.80 -17.32 1.80
C ASN A 229 -11.68 -18.35 1.09
N THR A 230 -11.12 -19.51 0.72
CA THR A 230 -11.86 -20.62 0.09
C THR A 230 -12.53 -21.56 1.11
N THR A 231 -12.23 -21.38 2.40
CA THR A 231 -12.82 -22.11 3.52
C THR A 231 -13.23 -21.12 4.59
N SER A 232 -14.15 -21.50 5.48
CA SER A 232 -14.59 -20.67 6.60
C SER A 232 -13.42 -20.43 7.56
N PRO A 233 -12.94 -19.17 7.72
CA PRO A 233 -11.87 -18.87 8.67
C PRO A 233 -12.28 -19.18 10.11
N SER A 234 -13.57 -19.02 10.43
CA SER A 234 -14.13 -19.36 11.73
C SER A 234 -14.08 -20.86 12.00
N GLU A 235 -14.48 -21.69 11.03
CA GLU A 235 -14.40 -23.16 11.19
C GLU A 235 -12.96 -23.63 11.27
N ALA A 236 -12.06 -23.06 10.46
CA ALA A 236 -10.63 -23.37 10.51
C ALA A 236 -10.04 -23.07 11.89
N PHE A 237 -10.38 -21.92 12.48
CA PHE A 237 -9.95 -21.55 13.83
C PHE A 237 -10.44 -22.54 14.88
N TRP A 238 -11.74 -22.85 14.89
CA TRP A 238 -12.31 -23.78 15.86
C TRP A 238 -11.74 -25.20 15.70
N THR A 239 -11.58 -25.67 14.47
CA THR A 239 -10.97 -26.99 14.18
C THR A 239 -9.54 -27.07 14.71
N GLN A 240 -8.76 -25.99 14.60
CA GLN A 240 -7.41 -25.93 15.13
C GLN A 240 -7.37 -25.92 16.66
N LEU A 241 -8.29 -25.18 17.29
CA LEU A 241 -8.42 -25.15 18.74
C LEU A 241 -8.82 -26.52 19.29
N ASP A 242 -9.79 -27.19 18.66
CA ASP A 242 -10.22 -28.54 19.01
C ASP A 242 -9.08 -29.55 18.84
N ALA A 243 -8.32 -29.46 17.75
CA ALA A 243 -7.15 -30.31 17.52
C ALA A 243 -6.05 -30.09 18.57
N GLN A 244 -5.81 -28.86 19.04
CA GLN A 244 -4.89 -28.58 20.15
C GLN A 244 -5.42 -29.14 21.48
N GLY A 245 -6.71 -28.95 21.77
CA GLY A 245 -7.36 -29.52 22.94
C GLY A 245 -7.29 -31.05 22.98
N ALA A 246 -7.55 -31.71 21.85
CA ALA A 246 -7.45 -33.15 21.70
C ALA A 246 -6.00 -33.66 21.89
N ARG A 247 -5.00 -32.98 21.32
CA ARG A 247 -3.57 -33.32 21.55
C ARG A 247 -3.19 -33.23 23.03
N ASN A 248 -3.64 -32.19 23.72
CA ASN A 248 -3.38 -32.03 25.15
C ASN A 248 -4.07 -33.14 25.97
N ALA A 249 -5.31 -33.51 25.62
CA ALA A 249 -6.03 -34.59 26.27
C ALA A 249 -5.39 -35.97 26.05
N VAL A 250 -4.89 -36.25 24.83
CA VAL A 250 -4.16 -37.51 24.54
C VAL A 250 -2.84 -37.59 25.30
N ASN A 251 -2.11 -36.47 25.44
CA ASN A 251 -0.90 -36.41 26.27
C ASN A 251 -1.18 -36.68 27.76
N LEU A 252 -2.34 -36.26 28.26
CA LEU A 252 -2.80 -36.54 29.63
C LEU A 252 -3.22 -38.02 29.82
N VAL A 253 -3.84 -38.63 28.81
CA VAL A 253 -4.31 -40.03 28.87
C VAL A 253 -3.16 -41.05 28.71
N ASN A 254 -2.11 -40.72 27.96
CA ASN A 254 -0.93 -41.59 27.80
C ASN A 254 0.10 -41.48 28.94
N GLY A 255 -0.23 -40.80 30.05
CA GLY A 255 0.51 -40.87 31.31
C GLY A 255 1.91 -40.25 31.30
N ILE A 256 2.26 -39.40 30.33
CA ILE A 256 3.54 -38.68 30.34
C ILE A 256 3.30 -37.24 30.82
N SER A 257 3.28 -37.05 32.14
CA SER A 257 3.55 -35.75 32.74
C SER A 257 5.07 -35.52 32.75
N VAL A 258 5.64 -34.95 31.67
CA VAL A 258 7.03 -34.43 31.74
C VAL A 258 7.00 -33.05 32.39
N ASN A 259 7.12 -33.04 33.72
CA ASN A 259 7.62 -31.86 34.42
C ASN A 259 9.15 -31.82 34.26
N GLY A 260 9.66 -30.82 33.55
CA GLY A 260 11.05 -30.35 33.70
C GLY A 260 12.05 -30.77 32.62
N LEU A 261 12.63 -29.75 31.97
CA LEU A 261 14.00 -29.64 31.45
C LEU A 261 14.60 -30.85 30.69
N GLY A 262 14.71 -30.74 29.36
CA GLY A 262 15.59 -31.56 28.55
C GLY A 262 15.37 -31.37 27.05
N GLU A 263 16.39 -30.86 26.36
CA GLU A 263 16.46 -30.79 24.89
C GLU A 263 16.25 -32.17 24.24
N ALA A 264 15.45 -32.20 23.17
CA ALA A 264 15.52 -33.25 22.17
C ALA A 264 15.24 -32.64 20.79
N SER A 265 16.30 -32.52 20.00
CA SER A 265 16.26 -32.24 18.57
C SER A 265 15.54 -33.36 17.81
N MET A 266 14.65 -33.02 16.89
CA MET A 266 14.36 -33.85 15.73
C MET A 266 14.18 -32.98 14.48
N ASP A 267 15.09 -33.19 13.54
CA ASP A 267 15.07 -32.73 12.16
C ASP A 267 14.13 -33.62 11.34
N ILE A 268 13.09 -33.03 10.72
CA ILE A 268 12.35 -33.62 9.60
C ILE A 268 11.96 -32.49 8.64
N GLY A 269 12.54 -32.50 7.45
CA GLY A 269 12.19 -31.62 6.34
C GLY A 269 10.88 -31.99 5.64
N GLN A 270 10.01 -31.00 5.46
CA GLN A 270 9.02 -30.82 4.37
C GLN A 270 8.62 -29.32 4.34
N PRO A 271 8.46 -28.67 3.17
CA PRO A 271 8.04 -27.28 3.12
C PRO A 271 6.53 -27.19 3.33
N MET A 272 6.10 -26.74 4.51
CA MET A 272 4.70 -26.40 4.73
C MET A 272 4.41 -25.05 4.08
N LEU A 273 3.50 -25.07 3.09
CA LEU A 273 2.85 -23.88 2.55
C LEU A 273 2.21 -23.08 3.68
N ASN A 274 2.76 -21.89 3.92
CA ASN A 274 2.42 -21.04 5.04
C ASN A 274 1.00 -20.47 4.86
N THR A 275 0.02 -21.11 5.49
CA THR A 275 -1.35 -20.60 5.58
C THR A 275 -1.50 -19.91 6.94
N ASN A 276 -1.64 -18.57 6.91
CA ASN A 276 -2.11 -17.69 7.99
C ASN A 276 -1.78 -18.15 9.43
N LEU A 277 -0.52 -18.02 9.84
CA LEU A 277 -0.15 -18.13 11.24
C LEU A 277 -0.10 -16.72 11.88
N ILE A 278 -1.17 -16.33 12.57
CA ILE A 278 -1.11 -15.25 13.56
C ILE A 278 -0.36 -15.81 14.77
N GLY A 279 0.91 -15.41 14.92
CA GLY A 279 1.68 -15.69 16.13
C GLY A 279 1.14 -14.87 17.30
N LEU A 280 0.54 -15.54 18.28
CA LEU A 280 0.17 -14.93 19.56
C LEU A 280 1.46 -14.77 20.41
N GLY A 281 2.20 -13.70 20.15
CA GLY A 281 3.35 -13.29 20.97
C GLY A 281 2.88 -12.44 22.15
N ASN A 282 3.11 -12.93 23.38
CA ASN A 282 3.00 -12.15 24.61
C ASN A 282 3.78 -10.83 24.50
N GLN A 283 3.10 -9.70 24.36
CA GLN A 283 3.69 -8.38 24.61
C GLN A 283 3.20 -7.86 25.95
N SER A 284 4.07 -8.01 26.94
CA SER A 284 4.06 -7.29 28.20
C SER A 284 4.02 -5.78 27.97
N ASN A 285 3.13 -5.09 28.69
CA ASN A 285 3.03 -3.64 28.78
C ASN A 285 4.41 -2.96 28.97
N ILE A 286 4.82 -2.16 28.00
CA ILE A 286 5.91 -1.18 28.17
C ILE A 286 5.26 0.21 28.20
N ILE A 287 5.07 0.71 29.42
CA ILE A 287 4.69 2.10 29.67
C ILE A 287 5.91 2.97 29.39
N HIS A 288 5.81 3.92 28.46
CA HIS A 288 6.87 4.89 28.20
C HIS A 288 6.80 6.02 29.24
N PRO A 289 7.89 6.32 29.99
CA PRO A 289 7.95 7.45 30.90
C PRO A 289 8.16 8.74 30.10
N GLY A 290 7.21 9.65 30.14
CA GLY A 290 7.32 10.89 29.37
C GLY A 290 6.12 11.82 29.45
N CYS A 291 5.47 11.96 30.62
CA CYS A 291 4.56 13.08 30.89
C CYS A 291 4.88 13.67 32.27
N ILE A 292 5.11 14.98 32.29
CA ILE A 292 5.50 15.81 33.43
C ILE A 292 4.35 15.87 34.47
N PRO A 293 4.61 15.69 35.77
CA PRO A 293 3.59 15.80 36.81
C PRO A 293 3.36 17.26 37.21
N SER A 294 2.10 17.71 37.25
CA SER A 294 1.71 18.97 37.87
C SER A 294 0.97 18.71 39.18
N THR A 295 1.68 18.92 40.29
CA THR A 295 1.27 19.37 41.64
C THR A 295 -0.25 19.37 41.94
N GLY A 296 -0.82 18.69 42.94
CA GLY A 296 -0.33 18.41 44.29
C GLY A 296 -1.03 19.33 45.31
N ARG A 297 -2.02 18.81 46.06
CA ARG A 297 -2.22 19.14 47.50
C ARG A 297 -3.22 18.20 48.18
N VAL A 298 -2.73 17.52 49.21
CA VAL A 298 -3.50 16.82 50.24
C VAL A 298 -3.70 17.79 51.40
N GLN A 299 -4.92 17.88 51.95
CA GLN A 299 -5.13 18.28 53.34
C GLN A 299 -6.44 17.71 53.89
N ASN A 300 -6.31 16.95 54.97
CA ASN A 300 -7.38 16.45 55.85
C ASN A 300 -8.09 17.60 56.59
N THR A 301 -9.40 17.46 56.83
CA THR A 301 -10.06 17.68 58.15
C THR A 301 -11.51 17.18 58.15
N MET A 302 -11.99 16.80 59.33
CA MET A 302 -13.23 16.08 59.64
C MET A 302 -14.51 16.95 59.71
N ASN A 303 -15.63 16.22 59.63
CA ASN A 303 -16.93 16.39 60.32
C ASN A 303 -18.10 17.18 59.71
N ALA A 304 -19.24 16.47 59.72
CA ALA A 304 -20.62 16.87 59.99
C ALA A 304 -21.51 17.48 58.87
N SER A 305 -22.44 16.60 58.46
CA SER A 305 -23.90 16.78 58.35
C SER A 305 -24.53 17.71 57.30
N ALA A 306 -25.45 17.06 56.57
CA ALA A 306 -26.75 17.52 56.07
C ALA A 306 -26.82 18.18 54.68
N GLY A 307 -27.46 17.43 53.76
CA GLY A 307 -28.55 17.97 52.94
C GLY A 307 -28.29 18.02 51.44
N TYR A 308 -29.23 17.42 50.70
CA TYR A 308 -29.51 17.53 49.27
C TYR A 308 -28.89 16.48 48.33
N LEU A 309 -29.76 15.52 47.98
CA LEU A 309 -29.71 14.65 46.80
C LEU A 309 -29.74 15.47 45.49
N PRO A 310 -29.19 14.91 44.41
CA PRO A 310 -30.07 14.64 43.26
C PRO A 310 -29.87 13.27 42.62
N SER A 311 -30.96 12.86 41.99
CA SER A 311 -31.30 11.56 41.42
C SER A 311 -30.49 11.18 40.18
N SER A 312 -30.30 9.86 40.03
CA SER A 312 -29.79 9.17 38.86
C SER A 312 -30.74 9.27 37.66
N VAL A 313 -30.18 9.49 36.47
CA VAL A 313 -30.82 9.16 35.20
C VAL A 313 -29.82 8.38 34.35
N THR A 314 -30.07 7.09 34.24
CA THR A 314 -29.50 6.18 33.25
C THR A 314 -30.25 6.40 31.94
N ALA A 315 -29.55 6.79 30.87
CA ALA A 315 -30.11 6.80 29.52
C ALA A 315 -29.30 5.86 28.63
N VAL A 316 -29.93 4.73 28.33
CA VAL A 316 -29.59 3.74 27.31
C VAL A 316 -29.95 4.36 25.95
N MET A 317 -29.07 4.31 24.95
CA MET A 317 -29.45 4.56 23.56
C MET A 317 -29.20 3.31 22.70
N ASN A 318 -30.33 2.71 22.31
CA ASN A 318 -30.45 1.65 21.33
C ASN A 318 -30.10 2.13 19.92
N LEU A 319 -29.57 1.20 19.15
CA LEU A 319 -29.14 1.32 17.76
C LEU A 319 -30.13 0.52 16.90
N VAL A 320 -30.99 1.18 16.12
CA VAL A 320 -31.81 0.55 15.06
C VAL A 320 -31.90 1.51 13.87
N GLY A 321 -31.79 0.93 12.68
CA GLY A 321 -31.51 1.60 11.41
C GLY A 321 -32.71 2.27 10.71
N GLY A 322 -32.38 2.88 9.57
CA GLY A 322 -33.24 2.91 8.39
C GLY A 322 -33.77 4.27 7.94
N SER A 323 -33.17 4.83 6.88
CA SER A 323 -33.81 5.63 5.79
C SER A 323 -32.69 6.21 4.90
N SER A 324 -32.43 5.67 3.71
CA SER A 324 -33.09 5.99 2.42
C SER A 324 -33.16 7.49 2.12
N ASN A 325 -32.26 8.00 1.27
CA ASN A 325 -32.43 9.27 0.56
C ASN A 325 -32.17 9.07 -0.94
N ASN A 326 -33.28 9.05 -1.69
CA ASN A 326 -33.33 9.24 -3.13
C ASN A 326 -33.10 10.72 -3.45
N PHE A 327 -32.17 11.02 -4.36
CA PHE A 327 -32.15 12.29 -5.08
C PHE A 327 -32.33 12.02 -6.58
N LEU A 328 -33.57 12.16 -7.01
CA LEU A 328 -33.97 12.40 -8.40
C LEU A 328 -34.74 13.71 -8.37
N SER A 329 -34.19 14.78 -8.95
CA SER A 329 -34.99 15.93 -9.37
C SER A 329 -34.80 16.14 -10.87
N THR A 330 -35.94 16.14 -11.52
CA THR A 330 -36.20 16.16 -12.94
C THR A 330 -36.00 17.54 -13.54
N SER A 331 -35.54 17.52 -14.78
CA SER A 331 -35.46 18.64 -15.72
C SER A 331 -36.86 19.16 -16.10
N THR A 332 -37.06 20.46 -15.99
CA THR A 332 -38.16 21.17 -16.67
C THR A 332 -37.61 21.91 -17.89
N LEU A 333 -38.13 21.52 -19.04
CA LEU A 333 -38.04 22.23 -20.31
C LEU A 333 -38.89 23.51 -20.22
N GLN A 334 -38.31 24.67 -20.53
CA GLN A 334 -39.05 25.80 -21.08
C GLN A 334 -38.28 26.40 -22.26
N GLN A 335 -38.98 26.40 -23.39
CA GLN A 335 -38.61 26.97 -24.67
C GLN A 335 -39.36 28.30 -24.81
N GLN A 336 -38.69 29.43 -25.08
CA GLN A 336 -39.20 30.51 -25.94
C GLN A 336 -38.15 31.60 -26.26
N ASN A 337 -37.83 31.68 -27.56
CA ASN A 337 -37.61 32.84 -28.45
C ASN A 337 -36.61 33.98 -28.14
N LEU A 338 -35.54 33.99 -28.97
CA LEU A 338 -35.10 35.04 -29.92
C LEU A 338 -35.37 36.54 -29.60
N MET A 339 -34.28 37.32 -29.48
CA MET A 339 -33.96 38.47 -30.37
C MET A 339 -32.65 39.19 -29.98
N ASN A 340 -31.77 39.36 -30.98
CA ASN A 340 -30.79 40.44 -31.23
C ASN A 340 -29.99 41.12 -30.10
N GLY A 341 -28.67 41.23 -30.30
CA GLY A 341 -27.91 42.42 -29.89
C GLY A 341 -26.45 42.25 -29.46
N THR A 342 -25.53 42.31 -30.43
CA THR A 342 -24.22 43.01 -30.40
C THR A 342 -23.30 43.00 -29.15
N VAL A 343 -22.16 42.32 -29.32
CA VAL A 343 -20.75 42.75 -29.06
C VAL A 343 -20.50 43.86 -28.02
N TYR A 344 -19.69 43.58 -26.99
CA TYR A 344 -18.60 44.48 -26.52
C TYR A 344 -17.61 43.75 -25.59
N ARG A 345 -16.30 43.79 -25.91
CA ARG A 345 -15.16 43.54 -24.99
C ARG A 345 -14.72 44.88 -24.38
N PRO A 346 -14.10 44.86 -23.19
CA PRO A 346 -13.02 45.81 -22.94
C PRO A 346 -11.73 45.16 -22.41
N LYS A 347 -10.65 45.65 -23.02
CA LYS A 347 -9.21 45.74 -22.70
C LYS A 347 -8.60 44.82 -21.64
#